data_AF-A0A6B0URM0-F1
#
_entry.id   AF-A0A6B0URM0-F1
#
_cell.length_a   1.000
_cell.length_b   1.000
_cell.length_c   1.000
_cell.angle_alpha   90.00
_cell.angle_beta   90.00
_cell.angle_gamma   90.00
#
_symmetry.space_group_name_H-M   'P 1'
#
loop_
_entity.id
_entity.type
_entity.pdbx_description
1 polymer ?
#
loop_
_entity_poly.entity_id
_entity_poly.type
_entity_poly.pdbx_seq_one_letter_code
_entity_poly.pdbx_strand_id
1 'polypeptide(L)'
;MFKNTFQSGFLSILYSIGSKPLQIWDKKVRNGHIKRITDNDIQSFVLEILGTNVSTTFITCPADPRKTLGIRLPYLIMIVKNMKKYFTFEVQIHANCRIRRVYFADRLYSEDELPAEFKLYLPVQAKAKV
;
A
#
# COMPACT_ATOMS: atom_id res chain seq x y z
N MET A 1 -0.99 15.34 -0.59
CA MET A 1 -0.88 15.30 0.88
C MET A 1 0.59 15.20 1.30
N PHE A 2 1.35 14.27 0.74
CA PHE A 2 2.77 14.00 1.02
C PHE A 2 3.76 14.61 0.01
N LYS A 3 3.28 15.42 -0.96
CA LYS A 3 4.14 15.95 -2.06
C LYS A 3 5.37 16.73 -1.57
N ASN A 4 5.23 17.45 -0.45
CA ASN A 4 6.25 18.30 0.16
C ASN A 4 6.84 17.71 1.44
N THR A 5 6.46 16.49 1.81
CA THR A 5 7.05 15.81 2.97
C THR A 5 8.30 15.06 2.53
N PHE A 6 9.25 14.91 3.44
CA PHE A 6 10.40 14.05 3.21
C PHE A 6 9.94 12.61 2.99
N GLN A 7 10.35 12.01 1.87
CA GLN A 7 10.01 10.62 1.50
C GLN A 7 11.31 9.86 1.27
N SER A 8 11.89 9.34 2.35
CA SER A 8 13.05 8.46 2.32
C SER A 8 12.84 7.30 3.30
N GLY A 9 13.36 6.13 2.97
CA GLY A 9 13.10 4.90 3.72
C GLY A 9 11.64 4.45 3.58
N PHE A 10 10.89 4.48 4.68
CA PHE A 10 9.52 3.97 4.76
C PHE A 10 8.51 5.08 5.03
N LEU A 11 7.38 5.03 4.32
CA LEU A 11 6.23 5.90 4.58
C LEU A 11 5.01 5.02 4.85
N SER A 12 4.51 5.06 6.10
CA SER A 12 3.28 4.36 6.47
C SER A 12 2.05 5.22 6.17
N ILE A 13 1.12 4.69 5.38
CA ILE A 13 -0.16 5.35 5.04
C ILE A 13 -1.32 4.88 5.92
N LEU A 14 -1.20 3.70 6.55
CA LEU A 14 -2.18 3.12 7.44
C LEU A 14 -1.45 2.31 8.51
N TYR A 15 -1.74 2.61 9.78
CA TYR A 15 -1.15 1.92 10.92
C TYR A 15 -2.21 1.65 11.98
N SER A 16 -2.64 0.39 12.10
CA SER A 16 -3.78 -0.04 12.93
C SER A 16 -3.62 0.25 14.42
N ILE A 17 -2.37 0.25 14.92
CA ILE A 17 -2.04 0.48 16.34
C ILE A 17 -2.14 1.97 16.72
N GLY A 18 -2.10 2.89 15.74
CA GLY A 18 -2.18 4.33 15.99
C GLY A 18 -3.50 4.77 16.64
N SER A 19 -3.52 5.96 17.24
CA SER A 19 -4.71 6.52 17.90
C SER A 19 -5.88 6.76 16.92
N LYS A 20 -5.58 7.23 15.70
CA LYS A 20 -6.55 7.47 14.62
C LYS A 20 -6.06 6.84 13.30
N PRO A 21 -6.16 5.51 13.14
CA PRO A 21 -5.57 4.78 12.00
C PRO A 21 -6.13 5.21 10.64
N LEU A 22 -7.39 5.69 10.62
CA LEU A 22 -8.11 6.09 9.42
C LEU A 22 -8.22 7.62 9.28
N GLN A 23 -7.30 8.39 9.86
CA GLN A 23 -7.37 9.86 9.86
C GLN A 23 -7.39 10.46 8.44
N ILE A 24 -6.66 9.88 7.51
CA ILE A 24 -6.56 10.35 6.11
C ILE A 24 -7.44 9.55 5.15
N TRP A 25 -8.26 8.63 5.68
CA TRP A 25 -9.04 7.65 4.91
C TRP A 25 -10.53 7.94 5.02
N ASP A 26 -11.24 7.94 3.91
CA ASP A 26 -12.70 7.90 3.89
C ASP A 26 -13.20 6.47 4.04
N LYS A 27 -14.37 6.30 4.68
CA LYS A 27 -14.96 5.00 5.04
C LYS A 27 -16.33 4.87 4.40
N LYS A 28 -16.52 3.84 3.58
CA LYS A 28 -17.83 3.48 3.02
C LYS A 28 -18.20 2.09 3.50
N VAL A 29 -19.38 1.96 4.11
CA VAL A 29 -19.85 0.69 4.68
C VAL A 29 -21.32 0.51 4.33
N ARG A 30 -21.64 -0.63 3.72
CA ARG A 30 -23.02 -1.08 3.48
C ARG A 30 -23.08 -2.58 3.67
N ASN A 31 -23.89 -3.03 4.64
CA ASN A 31 -24.02 -4.44 5.03
C ASN A 31 -22.67 -5.09 5.39
N GLY A 32 -21.95 -4.43 6.29
CA GLY A 32 -20.61 -4.78 6.75
C GLY A 32 -20.16 -3.95 7.93
N HIS A 33 -18.89 -4.05 8.31
CA HIS A 33 -18.29 -3.24 9.36
C HIS A 33 -16.81 -2.96 9.10
N ILE A 34 -16.34 -1.86 9.68
CA ILE A 34 -14.92 -1.51 9.79
C ILE A 34 -14.63 -1.37 11.28
N LYS A 35 -13.84 -2.28 11.85
CA LYS A 35 -13.54 -2.32 13.28
C LYS A 35 -12.06 -2.55 13.52
N ARG A 36 -11.56 -2.02 14.63
CA ARG A 36 -10.23 -2.39 15.12
C ARG A 36 -10.41 -3.56 16.10
N ILE A 37 -9.75 -4.67 15.82
CA ILE A 37 -9.82 -5.90 16.64
C ILE A 37 -8.40 -6.33 17.03
N THR A 38 -8.28 -7.16 18.06
CA THR A 38 -7.01 -7.82 18.40
C THR A 38 -6.94 -9.13 17.60
N ASP A 39 -5.89 -9.30 16.80
CA ASP A 39 -5.65 -10.55 16.08
C ASP A 39 -4.95 -11.55 17.01
N ASN A 40 -5.43 -12.80 17.02
CA ASN A 40 -4.93 -13.84 17.93
C ASN A 40 -3.53 -14.34 17.56
N ASP A 41 -3.14 -14.31 16.28
CA ASP A 41 -1.87 -14.89 15.84
C ASP A 41 -0.70 -13.94 16.11
N ILE A 42 -0.92 -12.62 15.94
CA ILE A 42 0.09 -11.59 16.16
C ILE A 42 -0.09 -10.84 17.50
N GLN A 43 -1.15 -11.13 18.24
CA GLN A 43 -1.49 -10.50 19.52
C GLN A 43 -1.49 -8.96 19.47
N SER A 44 -1.91 -8.38 18.34
CA SER A 44 -1.84 -6.94 18.10
C SER A 44 -3.10 -6.41 17.44
N PHE A 45 -3.28 -5.09 17.46
CA PHE A 45 -4.44 -4.45 16.84
C PHE A 45 -4.34 -4.48 15.33
N VAL A 46 -5.37 -5.00 14.68
CA VAL A 46 -5.56 -4.97 13.23
C VAL A 46 -6.84 -4.23 12.88
N LEU A 47 -6.87 -3.66 11.68
CA LEU A 47 -8.09 -3.08 11.15
C LEU A 47 -8.82 -4.13 10.32
N GLU A 48 -9.97 -4.57 10.81
CA GLU A 48 -10.85 -5.51 10.11
C GLU A 48 -11.89 -4.75 9.29
N ILE A 49 -11.96 -5.09 8.01
CA ILE A 49 -12.97 -4.60 7.06
C ILE A 49 -13.68 -5.82 6.51
N LEU A 50 -14.94 -5.99 6.85
CA LEU A 50 -15.76 -7.11 6.39
C LEU A 50 -17.09 -6.60 5.85
N GLY A 51 -17.54 -7.19 4.75
CA GLY A 51 -18.84 -6.89 4.17
C GLY A 51 -19.35 -8.07 3.36
N THR A 52 -20.66 -8.08 3.12
CA THR A 52 -21.30 -9.07 2.25
C THR A 52 -20.93 -8.89 0.78
N ASN A 53 -20.63 -7.66 0.36
CA ASN A 53 -20.20 -7.32 -0.99
C ASN A 53 -18.92 -6.45 -0.93
N VAL A 54 -17.88 -6.89 -1.63
CA VAL A 54 -16.56 -6.24 -1.66
C VAL A 54 -16.63 -4.82 -2.23
N SER A 55 -17.54 -4.57 -3.19
CA SER A 55 -17.71 -3.25 -3.81
C SER A 55 -18.42 -2.23 -2.91
N THR A 56 -19.05 -2.65 -1.82
CA THR A 56 -19.90 -1.77 -1.00
C THR A 56 -19.32 -1.45 0.38
N THR A 57 -18.25 -2.13 0.79
CA THR A 57 -17.56 -1.87 2.06
C THR A 57 -16.06 -1.74 1.83
N PHE A 58 -15.55 -0.51 1.82
CA PHE A 58 -14.16 -0.22 1.51
C PHE A 58 -13.71 1.10 2.16
N ILE A 59 -12.39 1.29 2.20
CA ILE A 59 -11.75 2.55 2.60
C ILE A 59 -11.02 3.15 1.40
N THR A 60 -10.99 4.48 1.31
CA THR A 60 -10.28 5.19 0.24
C THR A 60 -9.34 6.24 0.81
N CYS A 61 -8.22 6.44 0.12
CA CYS A 61 -7.21 7.42 0.51
C CYS A 61 -6.75 8.20 -0.73
N PRO A 62 -6.78 9.54 -0.70
CA PRO A 62 -7.17 10.41 0.42
C PRO A 62 -8.68 10.43 0.70
N ALA A 63 -9.08 10.84 1.91
CA ALA A 63 -10.49 10.99 2.27
C ALA A 63 -11.26 12.00 1.40
N ASP A 64 -10.56 13.02 0.88
CA ASP A 64 -11.11 13.97 -0.09
C ASP A 64 -10.76 13.50 -1.50
N PRO A 65 -11.75 13.17 -2.35
CA PRO A 65 -11.52 12.66 -3.70
C PRO A 65 -10.87 13.68 -4.65
N ARG A 66 -10.86 14.96 -4.29
CA ARG A 66 -10.16 16.01 -5.07
C ARG A 66 -8.67 16.08 -4.75
N LYS A 67 -8.22 15.43 -3.67
CA LYS A 67 -6.82 15.44 -3.24
C LYS A 67 -6.09 14.19 -3.73
N THR A 68 -4.78 14.33 -3.86
CA THR A 68 -3.88 13.22 -4.20
C THR A 68 -2.88 12.98 -3.06
N LEU A 69 -2.40 11.74 -2.92
CA LEU A 69 -1.40 11.41 -1.91
C LEU A 69 -0.06 12.09 -2.24
N GLY A 70 0.43 11.93 -3.47
CA GLY A 70 1.71 12.49 -3.91
C GLY A 70 2.93 11.69 -3.40
N ILE A 71 2.77 10.37 -3.28
CA ILE A 71 3.84 9.43 -2.90
C ILE A 71 4.69 9.12 -4.14
N ARG A 72 6.01 9.17 -3.99
CA ARG A 72 7.00 8.93 -5.05
C ARG A 72 7.80 7.64 -4.86
N LEU A 73 7.57 6.93 -3.75
CA LEU A 73 8.26 5.67 -3.46
C LEU A 73 7.83 4.59 -4.47
N PRO A 74 8.78 3.78 -4.99
CA PRO A 74 8.49 2.81 -6.04
C PRO A 74 7.77 1.54 -5.55
N TYR A 75 7.83 1.25 -4.25
CA TYR A 75 7.28 0.04 -3.65
C TYR A 75 6.10 0.37 -2.74
N LEU A 76 5.00 -0.35 -2.93
CA LEU A 76 3.86 -0.38 -2.02
C LEU A 76 3.83 -1.76 -1.36
N ILE A 77 3.96 -1.78 -0.03
CA ILE A 77 3.87 -3.02 0.76
C ILE A 77 2.58 -2.97 1.57
N MET A 78 1.79 -4.03 1.49
CA MET A 78 0.56 -4.21 2.25
C MET A 78 0.64 -5.52 3.03
N ILE A 79 0.36 -5.46 4.33
CA ILE A 79 0.29 -6.64 5.19
C ILE A 79 -1.19 -6.95 5.41
N VAL A 80 -1.65 -8.08 4.86
CA VAL A 80 -3.06 -8.51 4.91
C VAL A 80 -3.14 -9.97 5.35
N LYS A 81 -4.11 -10.28 6.20
CA LYS A 81 -4.43 -11.66 6.58
C LYS A 81 -5.39 -12.28 5.57
N ASN A 82 -5.04 -13.43 5.01
CA ASN A 82 -5.92 -14.16 4.11
C ASN A 82 -7.06 -14.84 4.89
N MET A 83 -8.26 -14.27 4.79
CA MET A 83 -9.48 -14.78 5.44
C MET A 83 -10.23 -15.83 4.61
N LYS A 84 -9.66 -16.30 3.48
CA LYS A 84 -10.31 -17.18 2.49
C LYS A 84 -11.65 -16.62 1.98
N LYS A 85 -11.72 -15.30 1.83
CA LYS A 85 -12.88 -14.55 1.30
C LYS A 85 -12.41 -13.67 0.15
N TYR A 86 -13.35 -13.17 -0.64
CA TYR A 86 -13.04 -12.21 -1.70
C TYR A 86 -12.41 -10.95 -1.14
N PHE A 87 -11.25 -10.58 -1.70
CA PHE A 87 -10.49 -9.39 -1.35
C PHE A 87 -10.00 -8.75 -2.65
N THR A 88 -10.18 -7.45 -2.77
CA THR A 88 -9.67 -6.66 -3.89
C THR A 88 -9.11 -5.35 -3.35
N PHE A 89 -8.11 -4.80 -4.01
CA PHE A 89 -7.59 -3.47 -3.75
C PHE A 89 -7.29 -2.77 -5.07
N GLU A 90 -7.29 -1.44 -5.04
CA GLU A 90 -7.03 -0.59 -6.20
C GLU A 90 -5.92 0.41 -5.88
N VAL A 91 -5.07 0.69 -6.87
CA VAL A 91 -4.02 1.73 -6.78
C VAL A 91 -4.10 2.59 -8.03
N GLN A 92 -4.30 3.90 -7.82
CA GLN A 92 -4.25 4.88 -8.90
C GLN A 92 -2.84 5.48 -9.01
N ILE A 93 -2.27 5.43 -10.21
CA ILE A 93 -0.95 6.01 -10.52
C ILE A 93 -1.14 7.21 -11.44
N HIS A 94 -0.60 8.38 -11.06
CA HIS A 94 -0.66 9.59 -11.87
C HIS A 94 0.46 9.61 -12.93
N ALA A 95 0.19 10.29 -14.06
CA ALA A 95 1.10 10.37 -15.20
C ALA A 95 2.46 11.05 -14.94
N ASN A 96 2.67 11.66 -13.77
CA ASN A 96 3.94 12.30 -13.40
C ASN A 96 5.04 11.29 -12.97
N CYS A 97 4.85 9.99 -13.19
CA CYS A 97 5.88 8.97 -13.03
C CYS A 97 6.07 8.16 -14.31
N ARG A 98 7.31 7.78 -14.62
CA ARG A 98 7.61 6.85 -15.71
C ARG A 98 7.50 5.42 -15.17
N ILE A 99 6.36 4.80 -15.42
CA ILE A 99 6.13 3.40 -15.04
C ILE A 99 6.86 2.53 -16.05
N ARG A 100 7.83 1.75 -15.58
CA ARG A 100 8.49 0.73 -16.41
C ARG A 100 7.77 -0.60 -16.34
N ARG A 101 7.40 -1.04 -15.12
CA ARG A 101 6.76 -2.33 -14.83
C ARG A 101 5.90 -2.21 -13.56
N VAL A 102 4.78 -2.94 -13.53
CA VAL A 102 3.96 -3.17 -12.34
C VAL A 102 3.82 -4.69 -12.20
N TYR A 103 4.16 -5.21 -11.03
CA TYR A 103 4.03 -6.63 -10.72
C TYR A 103 3.45 -6.81 -9.33
N PHE A 104 2.82 -7.95 -9.10
CA PHE A 104 2.32 -8.36 -7.80
C PHE A 104 3.16 -9.54 -7.31
N ALA A 105 3.48 -9.53 -6.03
CA ALA A 105 4.23 -10.58 -5.37
C ALA A 105 3.49 -10.97 -4.09
N ASP A 106 3.47 -12.27 -3.79
CA ASP A 106 2.87 -12.83 -2.56
C ASP A 106 3.80 -12.67 -1.35
N ARG A 107 5.11 -12.53 -1.59
CA ARG A 107 6.16 -12.30 -0.59
C ARG A 107 7.18 -11.27 -1.06
N LEU A 108 8.03 -10.82 -0.13
CA LEU A 108 9.17 -9.96 -0.47
C LEU A 108 10.31 -10.83 -1.04
N TYR A 109 10.53 -10.75 -2.35
CA TYR A 109 11.65 -11.42 -3.03
C TYR A 109 12.93 -10.59 -2.89
N SER A 110 14.06 -11.26 -2.70
CA SER A 110 15.37 -10.61 -2.83
C SER A 110 15.70 -10.34 -4.30
N GLU A 111 16.63 -9.41 -4.57
CA GLU A 111 17.09 -9.12 -5.93
C GLU A 111 17.64 -10.37 -6.65
N ASP A 112 18.15 -11.36 -5.92
CA ASP A 112 18.66 -12.60 -6.51
C ASP A 112 17.54 -13.53 -6.99
N GLU A 113 16.42 -13.56 -6.27
CA GLU A 113 15.24 -14.38 -6.60
C GLU A 113 14.39 -13.78 -7.74
N LEU A 114 14.52 -12.48 -8.00
CA LEU A 114 13.77 -11.83 -9.07
C LEU A 114 14.26 -12.29 -10.45
N PRO A 115 13.35 -12.59 -11.40
CA PRO A 115 13.73 -12.76 -12.80
C PRO A 115 14.42 -11.51 -13.33
N ALA A 116 15.35 -11.65 -14.30
CA ALA A 116 16.10 -10.53 -14.86
C ALA A 116 15.20 -9.39 -15.40
N GLU A 117 14.00 -9.73 -15.87
CA GLU A 117 12.98 -8.76 -16.29
C GLU A 117 12.38 -7.94 -15.14
N PHE A 118 12.47 -8.36 -13.88
CA PHE A 118 12.00 -7.59 -12.73
C PHE A 118 13.13 -6.93 -11.94
N LYS A 119 14.39 -7.29 -12.19
CA LYS A 119 15.56 -6.68 -11.55
C LYS A 119 15.74 -5.21 -11.97
N LEU A 120 16.09 -4.37 -11.00
CA LEU A 120 16.41 -2.97 -11.24
C LEU A 120 17.91 -2.81 -11.49
N TYR A 121 18.32 -2.93 -12.75
CA TYR A 121 19.70 -2.60 -13.14
C TYR A 121 19.88 -1.08 -13.10
N LEU A 122 20.50 -0.57 -12.04
CA LEU A 122 21.02 0.79 -12.03
C LEU A 122 22.08 0.91 -13.13
N PRO A 123 22.13 2.03 -13.87
CA PRO A 123 23.25 2.26 -14.78
C PRO A 123 24.52 2.23 -13.95
N VAL A 124 25.40 1.28 -14.26
CA VAL A 124 26.74 1.21 -13.66
C VAL A 124 27.36 2.58 -13.89
N GLN A 125 27.69 3.30 -12.82
CA GLN A 125 28.48 4.52 -12.94
C GLN A 125 29.78 4.10 -13.60
N ALA A 126 29.93 4.42 -14.89
CA ALA A 126 31.20 4.32 -15.56
C ALA A 126 32.14 5.19 -14.74
N LYS A 127 33.02 4.55 -13.96
CA LYS A 127 34.10 5.24 -13.26
C LYS A 127 34.78 6.09 -14.33
N ALA A 128 34.67 7.41 -14.20
CA ALA A 128 35.48 8.32 -14.97
C ALA A 128 36.92 7.87 -14.73
N LYS A 129 37.55 7.31 -15.77
CA LYS A 129 38.99 7.07 -15.74
C LYS A 129 39.62 8.45 -15.63
N VAL A 130 40.16 8.74 -14.45
CA VAL A 130 41.15 9.81 -14.26
C VAL A 130 42.43 9.39 -14.96
#